data_AF-A0A329R3T7-F1
#
_entry.id   AF-A0A329R3T7-F1
#
_cell.length_a   1.000
_cell.length_b   1.000
_cell.length_c   1.000
_cell.angle_alpha   90.00
_cell.angle_beta   90.00
_cell.angle_gamma   90.00
#
_symmetry.space_group_name_H-M   'P 1'
#
loop_
_entity.id
_entity.type
_entity.pdbx_description
1 polymer ?
#
loop_
_entity_poly.entity_id
_entity_poly.type
_entity_poly.pdbx_seq_one_letter_code
_entity_poly.pdbx_strand_id
1 'polypeptide(L)'
;MIASWTSVQPFPHVRVELSIVTVTRIEIADAVEDAFDAPPASKEDLLAWATANSARVEVLETLGRLPDTSFRSLRELWAHLSGVPVGD
;
A
#
# COMPACT_ATOMS: atom_id res chain seq x y z
N MET A 1 5.83 25.37 -52.36
CA MET A 1 6.49 24.99 -51.10
C MET A 1 6.04 25.96 -50.02
N ILE A 2 5.11 25.55 -49.15
CA ILE A 2 5.00 26.06 -47.78
C ILE A 2 4.67 24.85 -46.91
N ALA A 3 5.51 24.61 -45.91
CA ALA A 3 5.52 23.39 -45.11
C ALA A 3 4.35 23.38 -44.12
N SER A 4 3.75 22.20 -44.02
CA SER A 4 2.89 21.74 -42.94
C SER A 4 3.49 22.06 -41.58
N TRP A 5 2.69 22.58 -40.66
CA TRP A 5 2.76 22.19 -39.25
C TRP A 5 1.36 22.24 -38.64
N THR A 6 0.67 21.11 -38.72
CA THR A 6 -0.39 20.77 -37.77
C THR A 6 0.26 20.77 -36.40
N SER A 7 -0.11 21.74 -35.57
CA SER A 7 0.27 21.78 -34.16
C SER A 7 -0.40 20.62 -33.45
N VAL A 8 0.25 19.45 -33.49
CA VAL A 8 -0.06 18.35 -32.58
C VAL A 8 0.55 18.77 -31.25
N GLN A 9 -0.27 19.42 -30.43
CA GLN A 9 0.04 19.62 -29.02
C GLN A 9 0.29 18.21 -28.43
N PRO A 10 1.44 17.94 -27.78
CA PRO A 10 1.55 16.73 -26.99
C PRO A 10 0.53 16.85 -25.87
N PHE A 11 -0.48 15.98 -25.89
CA PHE A 11 -1.42 15.83 -24.79
C PHE A 11 -0.62 15.77 -23.48
N PRO A 12 -1.00 16.53 -22.44
CA PRO A 12 -0.37 16.37 -21.14
C PRO A 12 -0.53 14.89 -20.78
N HIS A 13 0.59 14.22 -20.52
CA HIS A 13 0.61 12.85 -20.03
C HIS A 13 -0.31 12.81 -18.83
N VAL A 14 -1.52 12.31 -19.04
CA VAL A 14 -2.46 11.95 -17.99
C VAL A 14 -1.71 10.92 -17.16
N ARG A 15 -1.07 11.36 -16.06
CA ARG A 15 -0.43 10.47 -15.07
C ARG A 15 -1.54 9.84 -14.23
N VAL A 16 -2.42 9.10 -14.88
CA VAL A 16 -3.49 8.33 -14.25
C VAL A 16 -3.16 6.86 -14.52
N GLU A 17 -2.03 6.37 -13.99
CA GLU A 17 -1.73 4.93 -14.08
C GLU A 17 -0.74 4.37 -13.05
N LEU A 18 -0.51 5.02 -11.88
CA LEU A 18 0.36 4.40 -10.84
C LEU A 18 -0.05 4.62 -9.37
N SER A 19 -0.98 5.54 -9.10
CA SER A 19 -1.45 5.77 -7.72
C SER A 19 -2.35 4.65 -7.19
N ILE A 20 -2.96 3.86 -8.08
CA ILE A 20 -3.86 2.77 -7.69
C ILE A 20 -3.17 1.43 -7.46
N VAL A 21 -1.88 1.25 -7.76
CA VAL A 21 -1.19 -0.07 -7.56
C VAL A 21 -0.23 -0.04 -6.37
N THR A 22 0.19 1.14 -5.94
CA THR A 22 1.25 1.28 -4.94
C THR A 22 0.63 1.32 -3.55
N VAL A 23 0.69 0.20 -2.82
CA VAL A 23 0.32 0.16 -1.40
C VAL A 23 1.26 1.06 -0.61
N THR A 24 0.70 1.91 0.24
CA THR A 24 1.48 2.82 1.08
C THR A 24 1.51 2.37 2.53
N ARG A 25 2.49 2.86 3.30
CA ARG A 25 2.54 2.61 4.75
C ARG A 25 1.35 3.18 5.49
N ILE A 26 0.78 4.29 5.02
CA ILE A 26 -0.41 4.91 5.63
C ILE A 26 -1.62 3.99 5.41
N GLU A 27 -1.82 3.53 4.18
CA GLU A 27 -2.90 2.61 3.84
C GLU A 27 -2.82 1.28 4.61
N ILE A 28 -1.60 0.73 4.77
CA ILE A 28 -1.41 -0.46 5.61
C ILE A 28 -1.68 -0.12 7.08
N ALA A 29 -1.20 1.02 7.59
CA ALA A 29 -1.44 1.43 8.97
C ALA A 29 -2.94 1.52 9.26
N ASP A 30 -3.69 2.24 8.44
CA ASP A 30 -5.13 2.39 8.59
C ASP A 30 -5.87 1.04 8.56
N ALA A 31 -5.36 0.08 7.78
CA ALA A 31 -5.97 -1.25 7.67
C ALA A 31 -5.68 -2.18 8.86
N VAL A 32 -4.66 -1.90 9.68
CA VAL A 32 -4.24 -2.81 10.76
C VAL A 32 -4.01 -2.14 12.11
N GLU A 33 -4.11 -0.82 12.22
CA GLU A 33 -3.88 -0.07 13.47
C GLU A 33 -4.79 -0.57 14.58
N ASP A 34 -6.07 -0.79 14.28
CA ASP A 34 -7.06 -1.33 15.22
C ASP A 34 -6.75 -2.78 15.65
N ALA A 35 -5.99 -3.54 14.86
CA ALA A 35 -5.52 -4.86 15.29
C ALA A 35 -4.50 -4.77 16.43
N PHE A 36 -3.85 -3.61 16.61
CA PHE A 36 -2.88 -3.35 17.68
C PHE A 36 -3.51 -2.78 18.96
N ASP A 37 -4.83 -2.57 19.03
CA ASP A 37 -5.52 -2.18 20.28
C ASP A 37 -5.41 -3.25 21.38
N ALA A 38 -5.23 -4.51 20.99
CA ALA A 38 -4.98 -5.64 21.89
C ALA A 38 -3.69 -6.39 21.50
N PRO A 39 -2.51 -5.81 21.76
CA PRO A 39 -1.25 -6.41 21.33
C PRO A 39 -0.89 -7.65 22.18
N PRO A 40 -0.14 -8.62 21.62
CA PRO A 40 0.49 -8.60 20.29
C PRO A 40 -0.41 -9.17 19.18
N ALA A 41 -0.31 -8.61 17.96
CA ALA A 41 -1.04 -9.09 16.78
C ALA A 41 -0.14 -10.01 15.93
N SER A 42 -0.61 -11.22 15.62
CA SER A 42 0.09 -12.13 14.70
C SER A 42 -0.14 -11.78 13.23
N LYS A 43 0.67 -12.32 12.32
CA LYS A 43 0.43 -12.19 10.87
C LYS A 43 -0.99 -12.61 10.47
N GLU A 44 -1.47 -13.70 11.04
CA GLU A 44 -2.83 -14.21 10.79
C GLU A 44 -3.89 -13.24 11.32
N ASP A 45 -3.69 -12.68 12.52
CA ASP A 45 -4.61 -11.67 13.07
C ASP A 45 -4.64 -10.42 12.19
N LEU A 46 -3.48 -9.93 11.73
CA LEU A 46 -3.37 -8.77 10.83
C LEU A 46 -4.08 -9.03 9.50
N LEU A 47 -3.91 -10.22 8.91
CA LEU A 47 -4.58 -10.61 7.68
C LEU A 47 -6.10 -10.77 7.87
N ALA A 48 -6.53 -11.38 8.97
CA ALA A 48 -7.93 -11.54 9.30
C ALA A 48 -8.60 -10.18 9.52
N TRP A 49 -7.94 -9.27 10.23
CA TRP A 49 -8.43 -7.93 10.50
C TRP A 49 -8.53 -7.09 9.22
N ALA A 50 -7.46 -7.07 8.42
CA ALA A 50 -7.45 -6.38 7.12
C ALA A 50 -8.53 -6.94 6.18
N THR A 51 -8.72 -8.27 6.16
CA THR A 51 -9.78 -8.91 5.37
C THR A 51 -11.17 -8.51 5.86
N ALA A 52 -11.40 -8.52 7.18
CA ALA A 52 -12.66 -8.11 7.78
C ALA A 52 -13.03 -6.66 7.44
N ASN A 53 -12.03 -5.80 7.23
CA ASN A 53 -12.21 -4.40 6.88
C ASN A 53 -12.21 -4.13 5.39
N SER A 54 -12.33 -5.19 4.57
CA SER A 54 -12.33 -5.10 3.11
C SER A 54 -11.09 -4.37 2.59
N ALA A 55 -9.94 -4.58 3.24
CA ALA A 55 -8.67 -4.05 2.75
C ALA A 55 -8.40 -4.58 1.35
N ARG A 56 -7.67 -3.77 0.59
CA ARG A 56 -7.30 -4.08 -0.79
C ARG A 56 -6.46 -5.35 -0.87
N VAL A 57 -6.58 -6.09 -1.96
CA VAL A 57 -5.87 -7.37 -2.12
C VAL A 57 -4.35 -7.18 -2.06
N GLU A 58 -3.87 -6.04 -2.53
CA GLU A 58 -2.46 -5.67 -2.54
C GLU A 58 -1.93 -5.40 -1.11
N VAL A 59 -2.78 -4.87 -0.22
CA VAL A 59 -2.48 -4.73 1.22
C VAL A 59 -2.33 -6.11 1.84
N LEU A 60 -3.27 -7.03 1.55
CA LEU A 60 -3.22 -8.40 2.03
C LEU A 60 -1.98 -9.14 1.50
N GLU A 61 -1.64 -8.98 0.23
CA GLU A 61 -0.42 -9.55 -0.36
C GLU A 61 0.84 -9.00 0.31
N THR A 62 0.85 -7.72 0.65
CA THR A 62 1.98 -7.08 1.35
C THR A 62 2.12 -7.60 2.77
N LEU A 63 1.01 -7.71 3.51
CA LEU A 63 0.99 -8.32 4.85
C LEU A 63 1.35 -9.81 4.80
N GLY A 64 0.99 -10.53 3.73
CA GLY A 64 1.33 -11.93 3.52
C GLY A 64 2.83 -12.19 3.39
N ARG A 65 3.63 -11.18 3.02
CA ARG A 65 5.11 -11.27 2.97
C ARG A 65 5.77 -11.18 4.34
N LEU A 66 5.03 -10.81 5.38
CA LEU A 66 5.55 -10.74 6.74
C LEU A 66 5.95 -12.14 7.24
N PRO A 67 6.98 -12.24 8.10
CA PRO A 67 7.27 -13.48 8.80
C PRO A 67 6.11 -13.87 9.71
N ASP A 68 5.92 -15.18 9.91
CA ASP A 68 4.97 -15.74 10.88
C ASP A 68 5.47 -15.51 12.32
N THR A 69 5.38 -14.25 12.75
CA THR A 69 5.71 -13.76 14.08
C THR A 69 4.60 -12.83 14.57
N SER A 70 4.61 -12.53 15.87
CA SER A 70 3.75 -11.51 16.44
C SER A 70 4.46 -10.17 16.46
N PHE A 71 3.71 -9.13 16.11
CA PHE A 71 4.17 -7.75 16.12
C PHE A 71 3.52 -7.02 17.30
N ARG A 72 4.30 -6.19 17.99
CA ARG A 72 3.79 -5.35 19.09
C ARG A 72 3.43 -3.95 18.65
N SER A 73 3.92 -3.53 17.48
CA SER A 73 3.66 -2.20 16.94
C SER A 73 3.89 -2.13 15.44
N LEU A 74 3.31 -1.11 14.80
CA LEU A 74 3.57 -0.76 13.41
C LEU A 74 5.07 -0.57 13.11
N ARG A 75 5.86 -0.09 14.08
CA ARG A 75 7.31 0.10 13.89
C ARG A 75 8.06 -1.21 13.64
N GLU A 76 7.69 -2.27 14.34
CA GLU A 76 8.24 -3.61 14.11
C GLU A 76 7.83 -4.11 12.73
N LEU A 77 6.55 -3.92 12.36
CA LEU A 77 6.02 -4.28 11.05
C LEU A 77 6.75 -3.55 9.91
N TRP A 78 7.04 -2.25 10.05
CA TRP A 78 7.81 -1.47 9.06
C TRP A 78 9.26 -1.92 8.91
N ALA A 79 9.86 -2.53 9.94
CA ALA A 79 11.20 -3.11 9.82
C ALA A 79 11.23 -4.25 8.79
N HIS A 80 10.11 -4.96 8.62
CA HIS A 80 9.95 -6.03 7.63
C HIS A 80 9.41 -5.53 6.28
N LEU A 81 8.77 -4.35 6.24
CA LEU A 81 8.20 -3.73 5.05
C LEU A 81 8.96 -2.47 4.61
N SER A 82 10.29 -2.50 4.67
CA SER A 82 11.14 -1.34 4.36
C SER A 82 10.98 -0.83 2.91
N GLY A 83 10.59 -1.70 1.98
CA GLY A 83 10.34 -1.36 0.57
C GLY A 83 8.98 -0.72 0.28
N VAL A 84 8.08 -0.62 1.27
CA VAL A 84 6.78 0.05 1.11
C VAL A 84 6.98 1.57 1.22
N PRO A 85 6.53 2.37 0.23
CA PRO A 85 6.63 3.81 0.29
C PRO A 85 5.74 4.38 1.40
N VAL A 86 6.24 5.43 2.05
CA VAL A 86 5.40 6.29 2.89
C VAL A 86 4.46 7.02 1.93
N GLY A 87 3.14 6.90 2.13
CA GLY A 87 2.17 7.63 1.32
C GLY A 87 2.38 9.14 1.49
N ASP A 88 1.99 9.91 0.47
CA ASP A 88 1.96 11.39 0.54
C ASP A 88 0.67 11.86 1.20
#